data_AF-A0A0F3MLB4-F1
#
_entry.id   AF-A0A0F3MLB4-F1
#
_cell.length_a   1.000
_cell.length_b   1.000
_cell.length_c   1.000
_cell.angle_alpha   90.00
_cell.angle_beta   90.00
_cell.angle_gamma   90.00
#
_symmetry.space_group_name_H-M   'P 1'
#
loop_
_entity.id
_entity.type
_entity.pdbx_description
1 polymer ?
#
loop_
_entity_poly.entity_id
_entity_poly.type
_entity_poly.pdbx_seq_one_letter_code
_entity_poly.pdbx_strand_id
1 'polypeptide(L)'
;MNTKNIKYFTTNLTRAIKIVNELQQKYNILPLSNQNECSSIETIIVIGDDGVFLQALKNFLHLKVGFYGINVGNLGFLMNSYNCKHDLIEQIYFAKQSLLIHYKQRYLIMMVLKKKSVSLLTSALF
;
A
#
# COMPACT_ATOMS: atom_id res chain seq x y z
N MET A 1 14.57 -11.16 0.70
CA MET A 1 13.76 -10.14 1.38
C MET A 1 13.24 -10.75 2.69
N ASN A 2 13.39 -10.08 3.83
CA ASN A 2 13.03 -10.65 5.13
C ASN A 2 11.55 -10.36 5.46
N THR A 3 10.74 -11.41 5.65
CA THR A 3 9.30 -11.25 5.92
C THR A 3 9.00 -10.59 7.27
N LYS A 4 9.94 -10.66 8.23
CA LYS A 4 9.84 -9.96 9.53
C LYS A 4 9.83 -8.43 9.41
N ASN A 5 10.27 -7.91 8.27
CA ASN A 5 10.34 -6.48 7.97
C ASN A 5 9.14 -6.00 7.14
N ILE A 6 8.10 -6.83 6.99
CA ILE A 6 6.90 -6.53 6.24
C ILE A 6 5.73 -6.35 7.20
N LYS A 7 5.01 -5.24 7.05
CA LYS A 7 3.77 -4.97 7.78
C LYS A 7 2.63 -4.70 6.82
N TYR A 8 1.39 -4.73 7.29
CA TYR A 8 0.23 -4.41 6.46
C TYR A 8 -0.63 -3.27 7.01
N PHE A 9 -1.25 -2.52 6.10
CA PHE A 9 -2.29 -1.53 6.38
C PHE A 9 -3.54 -1.91 5.58
N THR A 10 -4.69 -1.98 6.22
CA THR A 10 -5.91 -2.52 5.60
C THR A 10 -7.15 -1.73 5.99
N THR A 11 -8.22 -1.93 5.23
CA THR A 11 -9.58 -1.50 5.57
C THR A 11 -10.38 -2.61 6.26
N ASN A 12 -11.48 -2.26 6.91
CA ASN A 12 -12.37 -3.20 7.63
C ASN A 12 -13.32 -3.97 6.70
N LEU A 13 -13.10 -3.94 5.38
CA LEU A 13 -13.91 -4.71 4.43
C LEU A 13 -13.71 -6.21 4.64
N THR A 14 -14.79 -6.98 4.65
CA THR A 14 -14.77 -8.43 4.87
C THR A 14 -13.83 -9.16 3.90
N ARG A 15 -13.80 -8.75 2.63
CA ARG A 15 -12.89 -9.33 1.62
C ARG A 15 -11.42 -9.02 1.92
N ALA A 16 -11.12 -7.81 2.42
CA ALA A 16 -9.76 -7.42 2.78
C ALA A 16 -9.27 -8.20 4.00
N ILE A 17 -10.15 -8.37 4.98
CA ILE A 17 -9.86 -9.18 6.19
C ILE A 17 -9.56 -10.63 5.81
N LYS A 18 -10.28 -11.23 4.84
CA LYS A 18 -9.98 -12.59 4.36
C LYS A 18 -8.55 -12.71 3.83
N ILE A 19 -8.15 -11.78 2.97
CA ILE A 19 -6.77 -11.76 2.42
C ILE A 19 -5.76 -11.53 3.54
N VAL A 20 -6.03 -10.61 4.47
CA VAL A 20 -5.16 -10.37 5.63
C VAL A 20 -4.94 -11.67 6.41
N ASN A 21 -6.01 -12.40 6.74
CA ASN A 21 -5.91 -13.64 7.51
C ASN A 21 -5.05 -14.69 6.78
N GLU A 22 -5.23 -14.84 5.46
CA GLU A 22 -4.42 -15.74 4.64
C GLU A 22 -2.93 -15.34 4.66
N LEU A 23 -2.65 -14.04 4.52
CA LEU A 23 -1.27 -13.54 4.50
C LEU A 23 -0.60 -13.62 5.88
N GLN A 24 -1.35 -13.37 6.96
CA GLN A 24 -0.87 -13.54 8.33
C GLN A 24 -0.46 -14.98 8.59
N GLN A 25 -1.31 -15.95 8.21
CA GLN A 25 -1.01 -17.37 8.39
C GLN A 25 0.19 -17.81 7.56
N LYS A 26 0.29 -17.34 6.31
CA LYS A 26 1.33 -17.80 5.37
C LYS A 26 2.70 -17.17 5.63
N TYR A 27 2.74 -15.88 5.98
CA TYR A 27 3.99 -15.11 6.03
C TYR A 27 4.31 -14.54 7.42
N ASN A 28 3.46 -14.77 8.43
CA ASN A 28 3.59 -14.25 9.80
C ASN A 28 3.78 -12.72 9.84
N ILE A 29 3.05 -12.01 8.96
CA ILE A 29 3.07 -10.55 8.89
C ILE A 29 2.16 -9.95 9.95
N LEU A 30 2.53 -8.76 10.44
CA LEU A 30 1.80 -8.06 11.49
C LEU A 30 1.16 -6.77 10.96
N PRO A 31 0.03 -6.33 11.57
CA PRO A 31 -0.54 -5.03 11.24
C PRO A 31 0.46 -3.92 11.56
N LEU A 32 0.38 -2.84 10.80
CA LEU A 32 1.06 -1.60 11.10
C LEU A 32 0.30 -0.89 12.22
N SER A 33 0.85 -0.95 13.43
CA SER A 33 0.16 -0.60 14.67
C SER A 33 0.08 0.91 14.90
N ASN A 34 1.09 1.66 14.42
CA ASN A 34 1.24 3.09 14.66
C ASN A 34 2.16 3.79 13.63
N GLN A 35 2.09 5.11 13.58
CA GLN A 35 2.81 5.96 12.60
C GLN A 35 4.30 6.12 12.91
N ASN A 36 4.73 5.68 14.09
CA ASN A 36 6.08 5.85 14.63
C ASN A 36 6.85 4.52 14.74
N GLU A 37 6.28 3.40 14.28
CA GLU A 37 6.98 2.12 14.18
C GLU A 37 8.07 2.23 13.10
N CYS A 38 9.33 2.36 13.51
CA CYS A 38 10.38 2.81 12.59
C CYS A 38 11.61 1.90 12.46
N SER A 39 11.84 0.91 13.34
CA SER A 39 13.20 0.32 13.41
C SER A 39 13.50 -0.86 12.48
N SER A 40 12.57 -1.37 11.65
CA SER A 40 12.94 -2.43 10.68
C SER A 40 12.01 -2.61 9.48
N ILE A 41 11.05 -1.72 9.24
CA ILE A 41 10.06 -1.94 8.18
C ILE A 41 10.70 -1.65 6.82
N GLU A 42 10.69 -2.64 5.93
CA GLU A 42 11.14 -2.52 4.54
C GLU A 42 9.99 -2.26 3.57
N THR A 43 8.80 -2.78 3.89
CA THR A 43 7.62 -2.71 3.03
C THR A 43 6.32 -2.71 3.83
N ILE A 44 5.41 -1.84 3.44
CA ILE A 44 4.01 -1.86 3.86
C ILE A 44 3.17 -2.44 2.72
N ILE A 45 2.50 -3.56 3.00
CA ILE A 45 1.46 -4.11 2.13
C ILE A 45 0.17 -3.36 2.43
N VAL A 46 -0.41 -2.72 1.43
CA VAL A 46 -1.70 -2.04 1.58
C VAL A 46 -2.79 -2.89 0.95
N ILE A 47 -3.81 -3.24 1.72
CA ILE A 47 -4.88 -4.18 1.31
C ILE A 47 -6.20 -3.41 1.32
N GLY A 48 -6.76 -3.15 0.14
CA GLY A 48 -7.95 -2.31 0.01
C GLY A 48 -8.17 -1.79 -1.41
N ASP A 49 -8.58 -0.53 -1.53
CA ASP A 49 -8.73 0.19 -2.80
C ASP A 49 -7.72 1.35 -2.91
N ASP A 50 -7.76 2.08 -4.03
CA ASP A 50 -6.86 3.21 -4.28
C ASP A 50 -6.96 4.28 -3.17
N GLY A 51 -8.12 4.44 -2.54
CA GLY A 51 -8.32 5.37 -1.42
C GLY A 51 -7.53 4.95 -0.18
N VAL A 52 -7.58 3.66 0.16
CA VAL A 52 -6.78 3.07 1.26
C VAL A 52 -5.28 3.20 0.96
N PHE A 53 -4.86 3.01 -0.30
CA PHE A 53 -3.47 3.20 -0.72
C PHE A 53 -2.99 4.63 -0.51
N LEU A 54 -3.79 5.62 -0.91
CA LEU A 54 -3.47 7.03 -0.69
C LEU A 54 -3.45 7.41 0.80
N GLN A 55 -4.32 6.82 1.61
CA GLN A 55 -4.31 7.02 3.07
C GLN A 55 -3.03 6.45 3.69
N ALA A 56 -2.60 5.26 3.29
CA ALA A 56 -1.35 4.66 3.74
C ALA A 56 -0.14 5.54 3.37
N LEU A 57 -0.10 6.04 2.14
CA LEU A 57 0.95 6.98 1.73
C LEU A 57 0.95 8.24 2.58
N LYS A 58 -0.21 8.88 2.77
CA LYS A 58 -0.31 10.09 3.60
C LYS A 58 0.24 9.86 5.01
N ASN A 59 -0.03 8.69 5.58
CA ASN A 59 0.30 8.39 6.97
C ASN A 59 1.72 7.87 7.19
N PHE A 60 2.36 7.26 6.18
CA PHE A 60 3.60 6.50 6.37
C PHE A 60 4.71 6.82 5.37
N LEU A 61 4.49 7.74 4.42
CA LEU A 61 5.52 8.12 3.43
C LEU A 61 6.80 8.67 4.09
N HIS A 62 6.69 9.29 5.28
CA HIS A 62 7.84 9.79 6.04
C HIS A 62 8.76 8.68 6.53
N LEU A 63 8.27 7.44 6.66
CA LEU A 63 9.07 6.28 7.06
C LEU A 63 10.04 5.81 5.96
N LYS A 64 9.93 6.34 4.74
CA LYS A 64 10.79 5.99 3.57
C LYS A 64 10.80 4.49 3.24
N VAL A 65 9.69 3.80 3.50
CA VAL A 65 9.51 2.37 3.24
C VAL A 65 8.86 2.13 1.87
N GLY A 66 9.00 0.92 1.34
CA GLY A 66 8.28 0.51 0.12
C GLY A 66 6.79 0.32 0.39
N PHE A 67 5.94 0.55 -0.62
CA PHE A 67 4.52 0.25 -0.56
C PHE A 67 4.17 -0.79 -1.64
N TYR A 68 3.33 -1.75 -1.29
CA TYR A 68 2.80 -2.72 -2.24
C TYR A 68 1.28 -2.83 -2.07
N GLY A 69 0.52 -2.44 -3.09
CA GLY A 69 -0.94 -2.46 -3.03
C GLY A 69 -1.52 -3.79 -3.52
N ILE A 70 -2.42 -4.38 -2.73
CA ILE A 70 -3.30 -5.49 -3.09
C ILE A 70 -4.74 -4.97 -3.18
N ASN A 71 -5.29 -4.98 -4.39
CA ASN A 71 -6.66 -4.56 -4.67
C ASN A 71 -7.66 -5.63 -4.22
N VAL A 72 -8.68 -5.22 -3.48
CA VAL A 72 -9.73 -6.09 -2.94
C VAL A 72 -11.14 -5.72 -3.46
N GLY A 73 -11.22 -4.73 -4.35
CA GLY A 73 -12.45 -4.24 -4.98
C GLY A 73 -12.52 -4.52 -6.48
N ASN A 74 -13.18 -3.63 -7.22
CA ASN A 74 -13.18 -3.60 -8.70
C ASN A 74 -11.84 -3.07 -9.24
N LEU A 75 -11.67 -3.03 -10.57
CA LEU A 75 -10.50 -2.45 -11.26
C LEU A 75 -9.94 -1.20 -10.55
N GLY A 76 -8.75 -1.35 -9.95
CA GLY A 76 -8.00 -0.29 -9.27
C GLY A 76 -6.83 0.14 -10.15
N PHE A 77 -6.52 1.43 -10.17
CA PHE A 77 -5.50 1.99 -11.07
C PHE A 77 -4.10 1.95 -10.45
N LEU A 78 -4.01 1.90 -9.11
CA LEU A 78 -2.74 2.01 -8.39
C LEU A 78 -2.27 0.69 -7.79
N MET A 79 -3.15 -0.30 -7.66
CA MET A 79 -2.93 -1.51 -6.85
C MET A 79 -2.93 -2.78 -7.70
N ASN A 80 -2.17 -3.79 -7.26
CA ASN A 80 -2.10 -5.08 -7.94
C ASN A 80 -3.29 -5.95 -7.56
N SER A 81 -3.84 -6.72 -8.50
CA SER A 81 -4.85 -7.73 -8.17
C SER A 81 -4.26 -8.81 -7.27
N TYR A 82 -5.05 -9.27 -6.30
CA TYR A 82 -4.65 -10.41 -5.48
C TYR A 82 -4.57 -11.69 -6.34
N ASN A 83 -3.38 -12.28 -6.42
CA ASN A 83 -3.17 -13.55 -7.13
C ASN A 83 -2.51 -14.57 -6.19
N CYS A 84 -3.33 -15.48 -5.67
CA CYS A 84 -2.91 -16.53 -4.75
C CYS A 84 -2.07 -17.64 -5.40
N LYS A 85 -1.98 -17.70 -6.74
CA LYS A 85 -1.19 -18.73 -7.46
C LYS A 85 0.32 -18.44 -7.45
N HIS A 86 0.72 -17.20 -7.22
CA HIS A 86 2.12 -16.78 -7.20
C HIS A 86 2.52 -16.31 -5.81
N ASP A 87 3.81 -16.45 -5.47
CA ASP A 87 4.28 -16.03 -4.16
C ASP A 87 4.26 -14.50 -4.03
N LEU A 88 3.64 -13.99 -2.95
CA LEU A 88 3.51 -12.56 -2.72
C LEU A 88 4.88 -11.88 -2.51
N ILE A 89 5.83 -12.55 -1.89
CA ILE A 89 7.17 -12.00 -1.64
C ILE A 89 7.92 -11.84 -2.97
N GLU A 90 7.78 -12.79 -3.89
CA GLU A 90 8.31 -12.66 -5.24
C GLU A 90 7.67 -11.49 -5.99
N GLN A 91 6.33 -11.35 -5.92
CA GLN A 91 5.62 -10.22 -6.54
C GLN A 91 6.10 -8.87 -6.00
N ILE A 92 6.30 -8.75 -4.69
CA ILE A 92 6.83 -7.54 -4.04
C ILE A 92 8.26 -7.28 -4.51
N TYR A 93 9.09 -8.32 -4.59
CA TYR A 93 10.48 -8.21 -5.00
C TYR A 93 10.61 -7.74 -6.46
N PHE A 94 9.83 -8.31 -7.38
CA PHE A 94 9.79 -7.86 -8.78
C PHE A 94 9.25 -6.43 -8.93
N ALA A 95 8.22 -6.08 -8.16
CA ALA A 95 7.69 -4.71 -8.14
C ALA A 95 8.75 -3.70 -7.69
N LYS A 96 9.57 -4.01 -6.68
CA LYS A 96 10.68 -3.17 -6.23
C LYS A 96 11.79 -3.01 -7.27
N GLN A 97 12.13 -4.08 -7.98
CA GLN A 97 13.20 -4.05 -9.00
C GLN A 97 12.83 -3.24 -10.24
N SER A 98 11.54 -3.12 -10.55
CA SER A 98 11.08 -2.25 -11.63
C SER A 98 11.22 -0.76 -11.25
N LEU A 99 12.43 -0.22 -11.39
CA LEU A 99 12.79 1.17 -11.08
C LEU A 99 11.79 2.18 -11.67
N LEU A 100 11.29 1.89 -12.88
CA LEU A 100 10.29 2.69 -13.60
C LEU A 100 8.95 2.77 -12.87
N ILE A 101 8.51 1.70 -12.19
CA ILE A 101 7.26 1.67 -11.42
C ILE A 101 7.42 2.48 -10.13
N HIS A 102 8.60 2.44 -9.48
CA HIS A 102 8.88 3.27 -8.31
C HIS A 102 8.79 4.77 -8.64
N TYR A 103 9.40 5.22 -9.74
CA TYR A 103 9.30 6.62 -10.18
C TYR A 103 7.90 6.99 -10.70
N LYS A 104 7.23 6.09 -11.42
CA LYS A 104 5.88 6.33 -11.96
C LYS A 104 4.83 6.36 -10.86
N GLN A 105 4.90 5.48 -9.86
CA GLN A 105 4.07 5.55 -8.66
C GLN A 105 4.36 6.84 -7.91
N ARG A 106 5.61 7.18 -7.65
CA ARG A 106 5.98 8.43 -6.97
C ARG A 106 5.48 9.68 -7.73
N TYR A 107 5.60 9.71 -9.06
CA TYR A 107 5.09 10.80 -9.89
C TYR A 107 3.55 10.88 -9.89
N LEU A 108 2.87 9.74 -10.05
CA LEU A 108 1.41 9.66 -10.06
C LEU A 108 0.82 10.02 -8.69
N ILE A 109 1.46 9.58 -7.60
CA ILE A 109 1.15 9.96 -6.22
C ILE A 109 1.32 11.47 -6.03
N MET A 110 2.43 12.05 -6.50
CA MET A 110 2.66 13.51 -6.46
C MET A 110 1.60 14.28 -7.26
N MET A 111 1.17 13.77 -8.42
CA MET A 111 0.09 14.37 -9.22
C MET A 111 -1.27 14.28 -8.53
N VAL A 112 -1.61 13.13 -7.93
CA VAL A 112 -2.88 12.93 -7.21
C VAL A 112 -2.95 13.80 -5.95
N LEU A 113 -1.85 13.88 -5.18
CA LEU A 113 -1.78 14.76 -4.01
C LEU A 113 -1.87 16.25 -4.39
N LYS A 114 -1.19 16.67 -5.48
CA LYS A 114 -1.33 18.05 -5.99
C LYS A 114 -2.76 18.37 -6.45
N LYS A 115 -3.44 17.46 -7.16
CA LYS A 115 -4.84 17.67 -7.59
C LYS A 115 -5.81 17.76 -6.41
N LYS A 116 -5.61 16.98 -5.34
CA LYS A 116 -6.47 17.00 -4.15
C LYS A 116 -6.33 18.30 -3.35
N SER A 117 -5.12 18.87 -3.27
CA SER A 117 -4.92 20.20 -2.67
C SER A 117 -5.61 21.31 -3.45
N VAL A 118 -5.66 21.22 -4.79
CA VAL A 118 -6.38 22.18 -5.63
C VAL A 118 -7.90 22.05 -5.45
N SER A 119 -8.45 20.83 -5.33
CA SER A 119 -9.90 20.68 -5.12
C SER A 119 -10.37 21.10 -3.72
N LEU A 120 -9.52 20.97 -2.69
CA LEU A 120 -9.79 21.43 -1.32
C LEU A 120 -9.79 22.97 -1.22
N LEU A 121 -8.98 23.66 -2.03
CA LEU A 121 -8.99 25.12 -2.12
C LEU A 121 -10.24 25.64 -2.85
N THR A 122 -10.77 24.91 -3.83
CA THR A 122 -12.01 25.29 -4.53
C THR A 122 -13.28 25.08 -3.69
N SER A 123 -13.29 24.14 -2.75
CA SER A 123 -14.43 23.91 -1.85
C SER A 123 -14.42 24.78 -0.57
N ALA A 124 -13.36 25.55 -0.35
CA ALA A 124 -13.24 26.49 0.77
C ALA A 124 -13.50 27.96 0.33
N LEU A 125 -13.81 28.18 -0.95
CA LEU A 125 -14.01 29.50 -1.57
C LEU A 125 -15.40 29.66 -2.21
N PHE A 126 -16.35 28.77 -1.91
CA PHE A 126 -17.76 28.88 -2.24
C PHE A 126 -18.62 28.50 -1.04
#